data_AF-A0A1S3L5D1-F1
#
_entry.id   AF-A0A1S3L5D1-F1
#
_cell.length_a   1.000
_cell.length_b   1.000
_cell.length_c   1.000
_cell.angle_alpha   90.00
_cell.angle_beta   90.00
_cell.angle_gamma   90.00
#
_symmetry.space_group_name_H-M   'P 1'
#
loop_
_entity.id
_entity.type
_entity.pdbx_description
1 polymer ?
#
loop_
_entity_poly.entity_id
_entity_poly.type
_entity_poly.pdbx_seq_one_letter_code
_entity_poly.pdbx_strand_id
1 'polypeptide(L)'
;MLSSAPIPVTNIRFQSAVPKVMKVKLQPPSGTDLPAFNPILPPAAITQVLLLANPHKEMVRLRYKLTFDLGEESHDESGDVEQFPPPDTWGNL
;
A
#
# COMPACT_ATOMS: atom_id res chain seq x y z
N MET A 1 -1.15 -1.53 -6.81
CA MET A 1 -0.08 -2.49 -7.19
C MET A 1 -0.48 -3.15 -8.51
N LEU A 2 0.46 -3.33 -9.44
CA LEU A 2 0.25 -4.11 -10.66
C LEU A 2 1.03 -5.41 -10.49
N SER A 3 0.35 -6.55 -10.52
CA SER A 3 1.03 -7.85 -10.48
C SER A 3 1.38 -8.27 -11.91
N SER A 4 2.65 -8.59 -12.14
CA SER A 4 3.15 -9.23 -13.37
C SER A 4 3.44 -10.73 -13.16
N ALA A 5 2.98 -11.30 -12.05
CA ALA A 5 3.20 -12.71 -11.73
C ALA A 5 2.30 -13.62 -12.60
N PRO A 6 2.81 -14.77 -13.07
CA PRO A 6 2.03 -15.72 -13.86
C PRO A 6 1.03 -16.52 -13.02
N ILE A 7 1.03 -16.32 -11.69
CA ILE A 7 0.15 -16.96 -10.71
C ILE A 7 -0.67 -15.89 -9.98
N PRO A 8 -1.90 -16.22 -9.57
CA PRO A 8 -2.77 -15.28 -8.88
C PRO A 8 -2.22 -14.93 -7.49
N VAL A 9 -2.50 -13.70 -7.07
CA VAL A 9 -2.15 -13.19 -5.75
C VAL A 9 -3.45 -12.98 -4.97
N THR A 10 -3.62 -13.65 -3.84
CA THR A 10 -4.85 -13.59 -3.04
C THR A 10 -4.59 -13.08 -1.63
N ASN A 11 -5.66 -12.79 -0.89
CA ASN A 11 -5.60 -12.37 0.52
C ASN A 11 -4.65 -11.18 0.78
N ILE A 12 -4.54 -10.27 -0.19
CA ILE A 12 -3.70 -9.09 -0.10
C ILE A 12 -4.22 -8.18 1.01
N ARG A 13 -3.36 -7.92 1.99
CA ARG A 13 -3.65 -7.04 3.11
C ARG A 13 -2.46 -6.12 3.34
N PHE A 14 -2.72 -4.83 3.15
CA PHE A 14 -1.77 -3.76 3.41
C PHE A 14 -2.10 -3.09 4.73
N GLN A 15 -1.10 -2.95 5.58
CA GLN A 15 -1.18 -2.26 6.87
C GLN A 15 -0.08 -1.21 6.91
N SER A 16 -0.35 -0.12 7.64
CA SER A 16 0.61 0.96 7.82
C SER A 16 0.63 1.43 9.26
N ALA A 17 1.79 1.90 9.68
CA ALA A 17 2.05 2.49 10.98
C ALA A 17 2.91 3.73 10.81
N VAL A 18 2.67 4.74 11.64
CA VAL A 18 3.38 6.02 11.63
C VAL A 18 3.71 6.44 13.07
N PRO A 19 4.69 7.34 13.27
CA PRO A 19 4.99 7.90 14.57
C PRO A 19 3.78 8.54 15.25
N LYS A 20 3.75 8.57 16.59
CA LYS A 20 2.60 9.04 17.39
C LYS A 20 2.20 10.51 17.14
N VAL A 21 3.13 11.32 16.65
CA VAL A 21 2.91 12.75 16.32
C VAL A 21 1.97 12.95 15.12
N MET A 22 1.76 11.89 14.33
CA MET A 22 0.91 11.88 13.16
C MET A 22 -0.08 10.71 13.23
N LYS A 23 -1.12 10.75 12.41
CA LYS A 23 -2.15 9.70 12.35
C LYS A 23 -2.27 9.19 10.93
N VAL A 24 -2.32 7.87 10.78
CA VAL A 24 -2.59 7.21 9.51
C VAL A 24 -3.95 6.51 9.57
N LYS A 25 -4.71 6.59 8.49
CA LYS A 25 -5.96 5.85 8.32
C LYS A 25 -6.01 5.24 6.92
N LEU A 26 -6.22 3.92 6.88
CA LEU A 26 -6.46 3.19 5.65
C LEU A 26 -7.97 3.05 5.43
N GLN A 27 -8.42 3.38 4.22
CA GLN A 27 -9.77 3.05 3.77
C GLN A 27 -9.82 1.59 3.29
N PRO A 28 -11.02 0.99 3.16
CA PRO A 28 -11.16 -0.33 2.56
C PRO A 28 -10.53 -0.35 1.16
N PRO A 29 -9.77 -1.41 0.82
CA PRO A 29 -9.22 -1.57 -0.54
C PRO A 29 -10.35 -1.88 -1.54
N SER A 30 -10.09 -1.64 -2.83
CA SER A 30 -11.02 -1.99 -3.91
C SER A 30 -11.21 -3.50 -4.08
N GLY A 31 -10.28 -4.31 -3.57
CA GLY A 31 -10.30 -5.76 -3.61
C GLY A 31 -9.11 -6.33 -2.86
N THR A 32 -9.08 -7.65 -2.69
CA THR A 32 -8.04 -8.39 -1.96
C THR A 32 -7.28 -9.37 -2.85
N ASP A 33 -7.67 -9.49 -4.11
CA ASP A 33 -7.19 -10.53 -5.02
C ASP A 33 -6.83 -9.94 -6.38
N LEU A 34 -5.70 -10.38 -6.93
CA LEU A 34 -5.23 -10.06 -8.26
C LEU A 34 -5.13 -11.35 -9.08
N PRO A 35 -5.75 -11.41 -10.27
CA PRO A 35 -5.60 -12.56 -11.16
C PRO A 35 -4.15 -12.71 -11.63
N ALA A 36 -3.83 -13.91 -12.11
CA ALA A 36 -2.59 -14.13 -12.84
C ALA A 36 -2.47 -13.14 -14.02
N PHE A 37 -1.25 -12.66 -14.25
CA PHE A 37 -0.98 -11.74 -15.34
C PHE A 37 -1.33 -12.37 -16.69
N ASN A 38 -2.11 -11.65 -17.50
CA ASN A 38 -2.48 -12.05 -18.85
C ASN A 38 -2.13 -10.92 -19.83
N PRO A 39 -1.21 -11.13 -20.79
CA PRO A 39 -0.76 -10.08 -21.71
C PRO A 39 -1.82 -9.62 -22.70
N ILE A 40 -2.92 -10.37 -22.85
CA ILE A 40 -4.04 -10.02 -23.75
C ILE A 40 -5.00 -9.04 -23.08
N LEU A 41 -5.13 -9.11 -21.74
CA LEU A 41 -6.07 -8.30 -20.98
C LEU A 41 -5.37 -7.10 -20.33
N PRO A 42 -6.11 -6.01 -20.05
CA PRO A 42 -5.59 -4.94 -19.21
C PRO A 42 -5.18 -5.48 -17.84
N PRO A 43 -4.07 -5.00 -17.26
CA PRO A 43 -3.59 -5.51 -15.98
C PRO A 43 -4.53 -5.09 -14.86
N ALA A 44 -4.85 -6.04 -13.98
CA ALA A 44 -5.66 -5.78 -12.80
C ALA A 44 -4.84 -5.00 -11.75
N ALA A 45 -5.53 -4.12 -11.01
CA ALA A 45 -4.92 -3.33 -9.96
C ALA A 45 -5.83 -3.24 -8.74
N ILE A 46 -5.23 -3.36 -7.55
CA ILE A 46 -5.87 -3.00 -6.29
C ILE A 46 -5.47 -1.59 -5.93
N THR A 47 -6.47 -0.78 -5.60
CA THR A 47 -6.33 0.58 -5.11
C THR A 47 -6.80 0.65 -3.66
N GLN A 48 -6.05 1.35 -2.81
CA GLN A 48 -6.44 1.59 -1.42
C GLN A 48 -6.07 3.01 -1.04
N VAL A 49 -7.03 3.75 -0.48
CA VAL A 49 -6.80 5.14 -0.06
C VAL A 49 -6.16 5.16 1.32
N LEU A 50 -5.06 5.89 1.44
CA LEU A 50 -4.36 6.15 2.69
C LEU A 50 -4.46 7.64 3.02
N LEU A 51 -4.97 7.96 4.20
CA LEU A 51 -5.03 9.31 4.73
C LEU A 51 -3.94 9.46 5.81
N LEU A 52 -3.10 10.47 5.65
CA LEU A 52 -2.04 10.80 6.60
C LEU A 52 -2.26 12.21 7.14
N ALA A 53 -2.48 12.32 8.45
CA ALA A 53 -2.60 13.60 9.15
C ALA A 53 -1.28 13.91 9.87
N ASN A 54 -0.58 14.94 9.42
CA ASN A 54 0.68 15.42 9.99
C ASN A 54 0.58 16.89 10.43
N PRO A 55 -0.08 17.16 11.57
CA PRO A 55 -0.36 18.54 12.01
C PRO A 55 0.91 19.31 12.38
N HIS A 56 1.96 18.62 12.83
CA HIS A 56 3.24 19.21 13.23
C HIS A 56 4.24 19.37 12.08
N LYS A 57 3.85 18.96 10.86
CA LYS A 57 4.70 19.02 9.65
C LYS A 57 6.07 18.36 9.82
N GLU A 58 6.12 17.30 10.61
CA GLU A 58 7.37 16.56 10.85
C GLU A 58 7.74 15.68 9.64
N MET A 59 8.99 15.23 9.60
CA MET A 59 9.44 14.27 8.59
C MET A 59 8.60 13.00 8.68
N VAL A 60 7.99 12.61 7.56
CA VAL A 60 7.13 11.43 7.51
C VAL A 60 7.97 10.17 7.34
N ARG A 61 7.83 9.26 8.30
CA ARG A 61 8.29 7.89 8.18
C ARG A 61 7.10 6.95 8.34
N LEU A 62 6.77 6.23 7.28
CA LEU A 62 5.68 5.25 7.28
C LEU A 62 6.27 3.86 7.25
N ARG A 63 5.96 3.04 8.26
CA ARG A 63 6.23 1.61 8.22
C ARG A 63 5.04 0.91 7.61
N TYR A 64 5.27 0.02 6.65
CA TYR A 64 4.21 -0.82 6.10
C TYR A 64 4.45 -2.29 6.41
N LYS A 65 3.35 -3.03 6.40
CA LYS A 65 3.33 -4.49 6.40
C LYS A 65 2.38 -4.93 5.29
N LEU A 66 2.86 -5.79 4.41
CA LEU A 66 2.13 -6.31 3.28
C LEU A 66 2.11 -7.84 3.40
N THR A 67 0.92 -8.41 3.55
CA THR A 67 0.75 -9.87 3.53
C THR A 67 -0.10 -10.26 2.34
N PHE A 68 0.28 -11.33 1.65
CA PHE A 68 -0.47 -11.87 0.51
C PHE A 68 -0.10 -13.33 0.31
N ASP A 69 -0.97 -14.08 -0.39
CA ASP A 69 -0.69 -15.44 -0.80
C ASP A 69 -0.41 -15.46 -2.30
N LEU A 70 0.67 -16.10 -2.71
CA LEU A 70 1.06 -16.31 -4.09
C LEU A 70 0.92 -17.81 -4.41
N GLY A 71 -0.23 -18.20 -4.95
CA GLY A 71 -0.58 -19.62 -5.05
C GLY A 71 -0.80 -20.25 -3.68
N GLU A 72 0.08 -21.17 -3.27
CA GLU A 72 0.05 -21.84 -1.96
C GLU A 72 1.03 -21.24 -0.94
N GLU A 73 1.86 -20.28 -1.35
CA GLU A 73 2.88 -19.67 -0.49
C GLU A 73 2.37 -18.36 0.10
N SER A 74 2.41 -18.25 1.43
CA SER A 74 2.11 -17.01 2.14
C SER A 74 3.35 -16.15 2.32
N HIS A 75 3.25 -14.88 1.94
CA HIS A 75 4.31 -13.88 2.09
C HIS A 75 3.95 -12.83 3.14
N ASP A 76 4.96 -12.39 3.89
CA ASP A 76 4.87 -11.33 4.89
C ASP A 76 6.06 -10.38 4.72
N GLU A 77 5.80 -9.25 4.06
CA GLU A 77 6.78 -8.23 3.72
C GLU A 77 6.60 -7.00 4.59
N SER A 78 7.70 -6.43 5.10
CA SER A 78 7.66 -5.18 5.85
C SER A 78 8.77 -4.25 5.44
N GLY A 79 8.52 -2.95 5.52
CA GLY A 79 9.48 -1.93 5.11
C GLY A 79 9.13 -0.56 5.65
N ASP A 80 10.08 0.37 5.52
CA ASP A 80 9.90 1.78 5.85
C ASP A 80 9.90 2.61 4.55
N VAL A 81 9.02 3.61 4.49
CA VAL A 81 8.90 4.58 3.41
C VAL A 81 9.09 5.97 4.00
N GLU A 82 10.06 6.71 3.48
CA GLU A 82 10.37 8.09 3.90
C GLU A 82 10.24 9.10 2.74
N GLN A 83 9.93 8.62 1.54
CA GLN A 83 9.87 9.41 0.30
C GLN A 83 8.52 10.11 0.13
N PHE A 84 8.09 10.86 1.14
CA PHE A 84 6.87 11.67 1.07
C PHE A 84 7.19 13.08 0.56
N PRO A 85 6.24 13.75 -0.13
CA PRO A 85 6.39 15.15 -0.46
C PRO A 85 6.53 16.00 0.82
N PRO A 86 7.25 17.13 0.77
CA PRO A 86 7.41 18.00 1.93
C PRO A 86 6.04 18.39 2.54
N PRO A 87 5.85 18.32 3.87
CA PRO A 87 4.57 18.62 4.51
C PRO A 87 4.00 20.02 4.19
N ASP A 88 4.86 20.97 3.84
CA ASP A 88 4.45 22.31 3.43
C ASP A 88 3.73 22.37 2.08
N THR A 89 3.87 21.35 1.23
CA THR A 89 3.26 21.36 -0.11
C THR A 89 1.93 20.61 -0.18
N TRP A 90 1.49 19.91 0.87
CA TRP A 90 0.34 18.98 0.82
C TRP A 90 -1.00 19.61 0.41
N GLY A 91 -1.18 20.92 0.60
CA GLY A 91 -2.39 21.64 0.16
C GLY A 91 -2.38 22.09 -1.30
N ASN A 92 -1.25 21.99 -1.99
CA ASN A 92 -1.02 22.50 -3.35
C ASN A 92 -0.27 21.46 -4.22
N LEU A 93 -0.49 20.17 -3.99
CA LEU A 93 0.09 19.06 -4.76
C LEU A 93 -0.52 18.91 -6.15
#